data_AF-A0A6G0X891-F1
#
_entry.id   AF-A0A6G0X891-F1
#
_cell.length_a   1.000
_cell.length_b   1.000
_cell.length_c   1.000
_cell.angle_alpha   90.00
_cell.angle_beta   90.00
_cell.angle_gamma   90.00
#
_symmetry.space_group_name_H-M   'P 1'
#
loop_
_entity.id
_entity.type
_entity.pdbx_description
1 polymer ?
#
loop_
_entity_poly.entity_id
_entity_poly.type
_entity_poly.pdbx_seq_one_letter_code
_entity_poly.pdbx_strand_id
1 'polypeptide(L)'
;MDVPVFGLFKNSVRKMITEELIADATGDLYSISKPAAIRIASSCWLVDAFSKNVVSGFRSTGLWPILHGQMMKRFLLFQDGGVPESFVQAAWIERRQTFGAELLSLPAKSKKGKRRKTIDVGERILTMSLLDNIDKSVRERRESAKRKKDLQAKRARKRTAKKTEANHSAHTKRALTTARKTTKRRQNKAANCLP
;
A
#
# COMPACT_ATOMS: atom_id res chain seq x y z
N MET A 1 -23.44 -27.15 -10.43
CA MET A 1 -24.32 -28.31 -10.68
C MET A 1 -25.15 -28.13 -11.95
N ASP A 2 -25.87 -27.03 -12.07
CA ASP A 2 -26.77 -26.77 -13.18
C ASP A 2 -26.05 -26.59 -14.55
N VAL A 3 -24.87 -25.95 -14.54
CA VAL A 3 -24.07 -25.67 -15.76
C VAL A 3 -23.56 -26.92 -16.49
N PRO A 4 -22.93 -27.92 -15.84
CA PRO A 4 -22.43 -29.12 -16.54
C PRO A 4 -23.49 -30.16 -16.89
N VAL A 5 -24.58 -30.25 -16.12
CA VAL A 5 -25.61 -31.30 -16.31
C VAL A 5 -26.68 -30.86 -17.31
N PHE A 6 -27.15 -29.62 -17.19
CA PHE A 6 -28.22 -29.09 -18.05
C PHE A 6 -27.71 -28.12 -19.12
N GLY A 7 -26.39 -27.91 -19.21
CA GLY A 7 -25.80 -27.00 -20.20
C GLY A 7 -26.17 -27.35 -21.65
N LEU A 8 -26.18 -28.63 -21.99
CA LEU A 8 -26.53 -29.10 -23.33
C LEU A 8 -28.02 -28.90 -23.63
N PHE A 9 -28.88 -29.30 -22.70
CA PHE A 9 -30.31 -29.06 -22.79
C PHE A 9 -30.62 -27.55 -22.96
N LYS A 10 -29.98 -26.68 -22.17
CA LYS A 10 -30.16 -25.22 -22.29
C LYS A 10 -29.67 -24.68 -23.63
N ASN A 11 -28.56 -25.19 -24.16
CA ASN A 11 -28.06 -24.80 -25.47
C ASN A 11 -28.95 -25.28 -26.61
N SER A 12 -29.51 -26.48 -26.49
CA SER A 12 -30.47 -27.07 -27.42
C SER A 12 -31.77 -26.28 -27.46
N VAL A 13 -32.34 -25.95 -26.29
CA VAL A 13 -33.52 -25.09 -26.16
C VAL A 13 -33.28 -23.72 -26.80
N ARG A 14 -32.11 -23.10 -26.56
CA ARG A 14 -31.77 -21.82 -27.20
C ARG A 14 -31.75 -21.91 -28.73
N LYS A 15 -31.16 -22.97 -29.30
CA LYS A 15 -31.10 -23.18 -30.75
C LYS A 15 -32.49 -23.38 -31.36
N MET A 16 -33.30 -24.25 -30.76
CA MET A 16 -34.64 -24.53 -31.24
C MET A 16 -35.56 -23.30 -31.15
N ILE A 17 -35.44 -22.50 -30.09
CA ILE A 17 -36.16 -21.22 -29.98
C ILE A 17 -35.73 -20.27 -31.10
N THR A 18 -34.43 -20.14 -31.39
CA THR A 18 -33.96 -19.26 -32.47
C THR A 18 -34.41 -19.74 -33.85
N GLU A 19 -34.46 -21.05 -34.08
CA GLU A 19 -34.92 -21.62 -35.35
C GLU A 19 -36.44 -21.41 -35.55
N GLU A 20 -37.25 -21.61 -34.52
CA GLU A 20 -38.70 -21.38 -34.60
C GLU A 20 -39.01 -19.88 -34.80
N LEU A 21 -38.28 -18.98 -34.12
CA LEU A 21 -38.41 -17.53 -34.31
C LEU A 21 -37.98 -17.06 -35.72
N ILE A 22 -37.02 -17.72 -36.37
CA ILE A 22 -36.60 -17.40 -37.74
C ILE A 22 -37.59 -17.96 -38.76
N ALA A 23 -38.23 -19.09 -38.46
CA ALA A 23 -39.18 -19.75 -39.35
C ALA A 23 -40.58 -19.12 -39.32
N ASP A 24 -40.97 -18.45 -38.23
CA ASP A 24 -42.27 -17.81 -38.10
C ASP A 24 -42.39 -16.58 -39.03
N ALA A 25 -43.18 -16.74 -40.10
CA ALA A 25 -43.43 -15.72 -41.13
C ALA A 25 -44.16 -14.45 -40.60
N THR A 26 -44.60 -14.48 -39.35
CA THR A 26 -45.36 -13.41 -38.68
C THR A 26 -44.48 -12.21 -38.30
N GLY A 27 -43.14 -12.36 -38.28
CA GLY A 27 -42.19 -11.27 -38.03
C GLY A 27 -41.97 -10.89 -36.56
N ASP A 28 -42.60 -11.61 -35.62
CA ASP A 28 -42.45 -11.40 -34.18
C ASP A 28 -41.20 -12.12 -33.63
N LEU A 29 -40.05 -11.44 -33.71
CA LEU A 29 -38.74 -11.98 -33.32
C LEU A 29 -38.53 -12.14 -31.80
N TYR A 30 -39.48 -11.69 -30.98
CA TYR A 30 -39.29 -11.53 -29.52
C TYR A 30 -40.28 -12.34 -28.67
N SER A 31 -41.31 -12.93 -29.28
CA SER A 31 -42.43 -13.55 -28.56
C SER A 31 -42.69 -14.95 -29.09
N ILE A 32 -42.48 -15.95 -28.24
CA ILE A 32 -42.84 -17.34 -28.57
C ILE A 32 -44.22 -17.68 -28.03
N SER A 33 -45.02 -18.38 -28.83
CA SER A 33 -46.31 -18.88 -28.37
C SER A 33 -46.13 -19.95 -27.28
N LYS A 34 -47.01 -19.97 -26.28
CA LYS A 34 -47.01 -21.00 -25.23
C LYS A 34 -46.96 -22.45 -25.77
N PRO A 35 -47.77 -22.85 -26.78
CA PRO A 35 -47.71 -24.21 -27.29
C PRO A 35 -46.40 -24.53 -28.02
N ALA A 36 -45.80 -23.56 -28.73
CA ALA A 36 -44.48 -23.70 -29.35
C ALA A 36 -43.39 -23.94 -28.30
N ALA A 37 -43.38 -23.12 -27.23
CA ALA A 37 -42.44 -23.28 -26.13
C ALA A 37 -42.53 -24.67 -25.45
N ILE A 38 -43.75 -25.18 -25.25
CA ILE A 38 -43.96 -26.53 -24.67
C ILE A 38 -43.43 -27.62 -25.63
N ARG A 39 -43.66 -27.48 -26.94
CA ARG A 39 -43.16 -28.41 -27.97
C ARG A 39 -41.63 -28.42 -28.05
N ILE A 40 -40.98 -27.26 -28.00
CA ILE A 40 -39.52 -27.17 -27.97
C ILE A 40 -38.98 -27.81 -26.68
N ALA A 41 -39.56 -27.50 -25.53
CA ALA A 41 -39.10 -28.04 -24.26
C ALA A 41 -39.19 -29.57 -24.24
N SER A 42 -40.29 -30.14 -24.76
CA SER A 42 -40.48 -31.59 -24.80
C SER A 42 -39.55 -32.28 -25.80
N SER A 43 -39.33 -31.70 -26.99
CA SER A 43 -38.42 -32.25 -27.99
C SER A 43 -36.96 -32.20 -27.53
N CYS A 44 -36.50 -31.07 -26.99
CA CYS A 44 -35.16 -30.94 -26.41
C CYS A 44 -34.96 -31.90 -25.23
N TRP A 45 -35.98 -32.10 -24.39
CA TRP A 45 -35.88 -33.02 -23.26
C TRP A 45 -35.66 -34.47 -23.72
N LEU A 46 -36.40 -34.93 -24.73
CA LEU A 46 -36.25 -36.29 -25.26
C LEU A 46 -34.86 -36.54 -25.86
N VAL A 47 -34.27 -35.52 -26.49
CA VAL A 47 -32.93 -35.62 -27.09
C VAL A 47 -31.82 -35.57 -26.04
N ASP A 48 -31.92 -34.66 -25.07
CA ASP A 48 -30.79 -34.32 -24.20
C ASP A 48 -30.84 -34.91 -22.79
N ALA A 49 -32.02 -35.21 -22.24
CA ALA A 49 -32.19 -35.64 -20.84
C ALA A 49 -31.52 -36.99 -20.53
N PHE A 50 -31.36 -37.84 -21.54
CA PHE A 50 -30.69 -39.14 -21.43
C PHE A 50 -29.44 -39.24 -22.31
N SER A 51 -28.88 -38.10 -22.71
CA SER A 51 -27.64 -38.08 -23.47
C SER A 51 -26.48 -38.60 -22.61
N LYS A 52 -25.49 -39.25 -23.24
CA LYS A 52 -24.23 -39.72 -22.62
C LYS A 52 -23.53 -38.62 -21.80
N ASN A 53 -23.84 -37.37 -22.10
CA ASN A 53 -23.28 -36.19 -21.48
C ASN A 53 -23.87 -35.87 -20.11
N VAL A 54 -25.13 -36.23 -19.82
CA VAL A 54 -25.70 -36.13 -18.47
C VAL A 54 -24.94 -37.09 -17.55
N VAL A 55 -24.72 -38.33 -18.01
CA VAL A 55 -23.89 -39.32 -17.30
C VAL A 55 -22.45 -38.83 -17.12
N SER A 56 -21.86 -38.22 -18.15
CA SER A 56 -20.52 -37.62 -18.06
C SER A 56 -20.47 -36.43 -17.08
N GLY A 57 -21.49 -35.58 -17.07
CA GLY A 57 -21.63 -34.44 -16.14
C GLY A 57 -21.81 -34.89 -14.69
N PHE A 58 -22.54 -35.98 -14.46
CA PHE A 58 -22.63 -36.63 -13.15
C PHE A 58 -21.30 -37.29 -12.73
N ARG A 59 -20.55 -37.87 -13.68
CA ARG A 59 -19.20 -38.42 -13.43
C ARG A 59 -18.16 -37.34 -13.10
N SER A 60 -18.22 -36.20 -13.77
CA SER A 60 -17.28 -35.08 -13.56
C SER A 60 -17.57 -34.32 -12.26
N THR A 61 -18.84 -34.18 -11.87
CA THR A 61 -19.25 -33.57 -10.59
C THR A 61 -19.04 -34.47 -9.38
N GLY A 62 -18.72 -35.76 -9.58
CA GLY A 62 -18.45 -36.71 -8.51
C GLY A 62 -19.67 -37.04 -7.64
N LEU A 63 -20.88 -36.76 -8.12
CA LEU A 63 -22.13 -36.90 -7.36
C LEU A 63 -22.78 -38.28 -7.49
N TRP A 64 -22.47 -39.04 -8.54
CA TRP A 64 -22.99 -40.40 -8.78
C TRP A 64 -22.21 -41.40 -7.92
N PRO A 65 -22.84 -42.38 -7.24
CA PRO A 65 -22.33 -42.95 -5.99
C PRO A 65 -20.91 -43.43 -6.18
N ILE A 66 -19.99 -42.68 -5.57
CA ILE A 66 -18.62 -43.08 -5.51
C ILE A 66 -18.60 -44.27 -4.55
N LEU A 67 -18.42 -45.47 -5.10
CA LEU A 67 -18.03 -46.65 -4.32
C LEU A 67 -16.93 -46.21 -3.36
N HIS A 68 -16.99 -46.58 -2.08
CA HIS A 68 -16.04 -46.10 -1.06
C HIS A 68 -14.56 -46.14 -1.53
N GLY A 69 -14.17 -47.20 -2.26
CA GLY A 69 -12.82 -47.31 -2.83
C GLY A 69 -12.44 -46.22 -3.86
N GLN A 70 -13.39 -45.73 -4.67
CA GLN A 70 -13.16 -44.62 -5.60
C GLN A 70 -13.09 -43.27 -4.87
N MET A 71 -13.73 -43.16 -3.70
CA MET A 71 -13.70 -41.97 -2.85
C MET A 71 -12.33 -41.86 -2.19
N MET A 72 -11.84 -42.99 -1.66
CA MET A 72 -10.51 -43.09 -1.10
C MET A 72 -9.42 -42.86 -2.14
N LYS A 73 -9.57 -43.36 -3.38
CA LYS A 73 -8.62 -43.04 -4.46
C LYS A 73 -8.53 -41.54 -4.77
N ARG A 74 -9.66 -40.84 -4.85
CA ARG A 74 -9.67 -39.38 -5.04
C ARG A 74 -9.12 -38.66 -3.82
N PHE A 75 -9.49 -39.08 -2.61
CA PHE A 75 -8.97 -38.51 -1.37
C PHE A 75 -7.44 -38.63 -1.30
N LEU A 76 -6.89 -39.83 -1.55
CA LEU A 76 -5.44 -40.07 -1.58
C LEU A 76 -4.73 -39.22 -2.65
N LEU A 77 -5.33 -39.06 -3.84
CA LEU A 77 -4.77 -38.22 -4.89
C LEU A 77 -4.67 -36.73 -4.50
N PHE A 78 -5.58 -36.26 -3.63
CA PHE A 78 -5.64 -34.86 -3.19
C PHE A 78 -5.19 -34.65 -1.74
N GLN A 79 -4.73 -35.69 -1.06
CA GLN A 79 -4.28 -35.60 0.34
C GLN A 79 -3.12 -34.61 0.48
N ASP A 80 -2.23 -34.57 -0.51
CA ASP A 80 -1.10 -33.63 -0.60
C ASP A 80 -1.43 -32.35 -1.38
N GLY A 81 -2.73 -32.05 -1.57
CA GLY A 81 -3.19 -30.84 -2.26
C GLY A 81 -3.18 -30.90 -3.79
N GLY A 82 -2.91 -32.08 -4.38
CA GLY A 82 -3.00 -32.30 -5.84
C GLY A 82 -1.90 -31.60 -6.65
N VAL A 83 -0.80 -31.22 -6.00
CA VAL A 83 0.35 -30.57 -6.64
C VAL A 83 1.43 -31.63 -6.92
N PRO A 84 1.86 -31.83 -8.18
CA PRO A 84 2.97 -32.75 -8.48
C PRO A 84 4.21 -32.36 -7.69
N GLU A 85 4.96 -33.34 -7.17
CA GLU A 85 6.13 -33.12 -6.29
C GLU A 85 7.20 -32.21 -6.94
N SER A 86 7.30 -32.22 -8.28
CA SER A 86 8.15 -31.31 -9.06
C SER A 86 7.79 -29.82 -8.92
N PHE A 87 6.57 -29.50 -8.50
CA PHE A 87 6.06 -28.14 -8.34
C PHE A 87 6.19 -27.63 -6.89
N VAL A 88 6.40 -28.52 -5.92
CA VAL A 88 6.82 -28.15 -4.55
C VAL A 88 8.20 -27.49 -4.57
N GLN A 89 9.04 -27.88 -5.54
CA GLN A 89 10.38 -27.35 -5.77
C GLN A 89 10.42 -26.13 -6.69
N ALA A 90 9.28 -25.45 -6.86
CA ALA A 90 9.20 -24.33 -7.76
C ALA A 90 9.66 -23.05 -7.04
N ALA A 91 10.77 -22.47 -7.52
CA ALA A 91 11.43 -21.27 -6.98
C ALA A 91 10.53 -20.05 -6.74
N TRP A 92 9.29 -20.05 -7.25
CA TRP A 92 8.30 -19.01 -6.99
C TRP A 92 7.77 -19.04 -5.54
N ILE A 93 7.76 -20.19 -4.86
CA ILE A 93 7.36 -20.29 -3.45
C ILE A 93 8.41 -19.60 -2.56
N GLU A 94 9.70 -19.86 -2.80
CA GLU A 94 10.81 -19.18 -2.11
C GLU A 94 10.79 -17.67 -2.42
N ARG A 95 10.57 -17.29 -3.68
CA ARG A 95 10.48 -15.87 -4.07
C ARG A 95 9.23 -15.17 -3.56
N ARG A 96 8.19 -15.88 -3.11
CA ARG A 96 6.97 -15.25 -2.61
C ARG A 96 7.25 -14.38 -1.37
N GLN A 97 8.19 -14.78 -0.52
CA GLN A 97 8.64 -13.95 0.60
C GLN A 97 9.37 -12.69 0.10
N THR A 98 10.24 -12.85 -0.91
CA THR A 98 10.98 -11.75 -1.52
C THR A 98 10.04 -10.75 -2.21
N PHE A 99 9.08 -11.23 -3.01
CA PHE A 99 8.03 -10.41 -3.62
C PHE A 99 7.11 -9.77 -2.58
N GLY A 100 6.81 -10.47 -1.49
CA GLY A 100 6.07 -9.91 -0.36
C GLY A 100 6.79 -8.72 0.27
N ALA A 101 8.11 -8.82 0.44
CA ALA A 101 8.94 -7.76 1.01
C ALA A 101 9.20 -6.60 0.03
N GLU A 102 9.39 -6.88 -1.26
CA GLU A 102 9.77 -5.86 -2.25
C GLU A 102 8.57 -5.21 -2.95
N LEU A 103 7.53 -5.98 -3.27
CA LEU A 103 6.41 -5.55 -4.11
C LEU A 103 5.14 -5.23 -3.32
N LEU A 104 4.87 -6.00 -2.26
CA LEU A 104 3.66 -5.86 -1.44
C LEU A 104 3.89 -5.10 -0.13
N SER A 105 5.14 -4.80 0.23
CA SER A 105 5.40 -3.93 1.36
C SER A 105 5.11 -2.48 0.96
N LEU A 106 4.33 -1.80 1.80
CA LEU A 106 4.11 -0.37 1.63
C LEU A 106 5.46 0.34 1.81
N PRO A 107 5.85 1.26 0.91
CA PRO A 107 7.00 2.13 1.13
C PRO A 107 6.92 2.71 2.55
N ALA A 108 8.04 2.69 3.26
CA ALA A 108 8.10 3.18 4.64
C ALA A 108 7.36 4.52 4.75
N LYS A 109 6.44 4.62 5.72
CA LYS A 109 5.58 5.80 5.92
C LYS A 109 6.43 7.07 5.80
N SER A 110 6.17 7.86 4.76
CA SER A 110 6.94 9.08 4.52
C SER A 110 6.87 9.97 5.76
N LYS A 111 8.00 10.61 6.12
CA LYS A 111 8.03 11.58 7.22
C LYS A 111 6.91 12.58 6.98
N LYS A 112 6.03 12.78 7.97
CA LYS A 112 4.85 13.66 7.87
C LYS A 112 5.27 14.97 7.19
N GLY A 113 4.79 15.17 5.97
CA GLY A 113 5.10 16.36 5.18
C GLY A 113 4.63 17.63 5.88
N LYS A 114 5.18 18.78 5.51
CA LYS A 114 4.68 20.07 6.01
C LYS A 114 3.20 20.19 5.62
N ARG A 115 2.34 20.42 6.60
CA ARG A 115 0.90 20.67 6.38
C ARG A 115 0.74 21.87 5.43
N ARG A 116 -0.13 21.73 4.43
CA ARG A 116 -0.49 22.83 3.52
C ARG A 116 -1.01 24.01 4.34
N LYS A 117 -0.56 25.22 4.04
CA LYS A 117 -1.06 26.45 4.66
C LYS A 117 -2.23 26.95 3.83
N THR A 118 -3.41 27.05 4.42
CA THR A 118 -4.57 27.70 3.82
C THR A 118 -4.51 29.18 4.12
N ILE A 119 -4.77 30.02 3.11
CA ILE A 119 -4.94 31.45 3.27
C ILE A 119 -6.44 31.70 3.10
N ASP A 120 -7.06 32.26 4.13
CA ASP A 120 -8.45 32.69 4.05
C ASP A 120 -8.52 33.97 3.22
N VAL A 121 -9.51 34.02 2.33
CA VAL A 121 -9.68 35.05 1.31
C VAL A 121 -10.92 35.91 1.60
N GLY A 122 -11.66 35.59 2.68
CA GLY A 122 -12.75 36.41 3.20
C GLY A 122 -13.84 36.67 2.17
N GLU A 123 -14.33 35.59 1.55
CA GLU A 123 -15.41 35.60 0.53
C GLU A 123 -15.11 36.38 -0.75
N ARG A 124 -13.89 36.90 -0.91
CA ARG A 124 -13.47 37.60 -2.13
C ARG A 124 -13.11 36.60 -3.22
N ILE A 125 -13.49 36.94 -4.45
CA ILE A 125 -13.09 36.18 -5.64
C ILE A 125 -11.56 36.29 -5.80
N LEU A 126 -10.91 35.15 -6.10
CA LEU A 126 -9.49 35.10 -6.42
C LEU A 126 -9.21 35.85 -7.73
N THR A 127 -8.76 37.09 -7.63
CA THR A 127 -8.24 37.86 -8.77
C THR A 127 -6.72 37.78 -8.85
N MET A 128 -6.15 37.98 -10.04
CA MET A 128 -4.69 37.92 -10.24
C MET A 128 -3.93 38.93 -9.37
N SER A 129 -4.48 40.14 -9.21
CA SER A 129 -3.89 41.17 -8.34
C SER A 129 -3.85 40.75 -6.86
N LEU A 130 -4.86 40.00 -6.39
CA LEU A 130 -4.90 39.47 -5.03
C LEU A 130 -3.84 38.40 -4.82
N LEU A 131 -3.61 37.52 -5.80
CA LEU A 131 -2.55 36.52 -5.77
C LEU A 131 -1.15 37.17 -5.72
N ASP A 132 -0.91 38.20 -6.53
CA ASP A 132 0.36 38.94 -6.50
C ASP A 132 0.63 39.57 -5.14
N ASN A 133 -0.40 40.12 -4.49
CA ASN A 133 -0.29 40.68 -3.14
C ASN A 133 -0.02 39.60 -2.08
N ILE A 134 -0.66 38.43 -2.22
CA ILE A 134 -0.39 37.28 -1.36
C ILE A 134 1.08 36.85 -1.52
N ASP A 135 1.58 36.74 -2.74
CA ASP A 135 2.95 36.34 -3.02
C ASP A 135 3.98 37.34 -2.49
N LYS A 136 3.74 38.65 -2.66
CA LYS A 136 4.56 39.71 -2.04
C LYS A 136 4.62 39.54 -0.53
N SER A 137 3.47 39.35 0.12
CA SER A 137 3.41 39.13 1.58
C SER A 137 4.16 37.86 2.03
N VAL A 138 4.20 36.82 1.20
CA VAL A 138 4.96 35.59 1.48
C VAL A 138 6.46 35.84 1.36
N ARG A 139 6.91 36.59 0.35
CA ARG A 139 8.33 36.97 0.17
C ARG A 139 8.82 37.83 1.33
N GLU A 140 8.07 38.87 1.71
CA GLU A 140 8.42 39.76 2.82
C GLU A 140 8.53 39.01 4.16
N ARG A 141 7.60 38.08 4.43
CA ARG A 141 7.68 37.22 5.63
C ARG A 141 8.93 36.34 5.61
N ARG A 142 9.32 35.80 4.45
CA ARG A 142 10.54 34.99 4.31
C ARG A 142 11.79 35.84 4.56
N GLU A 143 11.85 37.05 4.01
CA GLU A 143 12.96 37.97 4.21
C GLU A 143 13.07 38.42 5.67
N SER A 144 11.93 38.77 6.29
CA SER A 144 11.87 39.11 7.71
C SER A 144 12.34 37.96 8.60
N ALA A 145 11.96 36.72 8.28
CA ALA A 145 12.43 35.54 8.99
C ALA A 145 13.95 35.30 8.81
N LYS A 146 14.50 35.55 7.61
CA LYS A 146 15.96 35.50 7.38
C LYS A 146 16.67 36.57 8.22
N ARG A 147 16.25 37.84 8.13
CA ARG A 147 16.81 38.95 8.93
C ARG A 147 16.79 38.66 10.43
N LYS A 148 15.69 38.09 10.94
CA LYS A 148 15.57 37.69 12.35
C LYS A 148 16.57 36.61 12.73
N LYS A 149 16.75 35.58 11.89
CA LYS A 149 17.76 34.53 12.11
C LYS A 149 19.18 35.10 12.09
N ASP A 150 19.48 36.01 11.17
CA ASP A 150 20.80 36.62 11.06
C ASP A 150 21.13 37.47 12.28
N LEU A 151 20.16 38.25 12.78
CA LEU A 151 20.32 39.00 14.04
C LEU A 151 20.52 38.07 15.24
N GLN A 152 19.78 36.96 15.31
CA GLN A 152 19.98 35.96 16.37
C GLN A 152 21.38 35.33 16.30
N ALA A 153 21.86 34.99 15.11
CA ALA A 153 23.20 34.46 14.91
C ALA A 153 24.29 35.48 15.31
N LYS A 154 24.14 36.76 14.91
CA LYS A 154 25.04 37.85 15.34
C LYS A 154 25.06 38.02 16.85
N ARG A 155 23.88 38.00 17.50
CA ARG A 155 23.77 38.07 18.98
C ARG A 155 24.41 36.86 19.66
N ALA A 156 24.23 35.66 19.13
CA ALA A 156 24.86 34.43 19.66
C ALA A 156 26.39 34.51 19.59
N ARG A 157 26.95 34.93 18.44
CA ARG A 157 28.40 35.12 18.25
C ARG A 157 28.98 36.16 19.21
N LYS A 158 28.27 37.28 19.44
CA LYS A 158 28.72 38.30 20.42
C LYS A 158 28.71 37.76 21.85
N ARG A 159 27.71 36.95 22.22
CA ARG A 159 27.64 36.30 23.54
C ARG A 159 28.77 35.29 23.74
N THR A 160 29.10 34.50 22.73
CA THR A 160 30.20 33.53 22.81
C THR A 160 31.55 34.25 22.92
N ALA A 161 31.78 35.31 22.14
CA ALA A 161 33.00 36.12 22.22
C ALA A 161 33.19 36.77 23.61
N LYS A 162 32.13 37.37 24.17
CA LYS A 162 32.19 37.94 25.53
C LYS A 162 32.48 36.88 26.60
N LYS A 163 31.95 35.66 26.43
CA LYS A 163 32.21 34.54 27.35
C LYS A 163 33.65 34.05 27.24
N THR A 164 34.22 33.97 26.03
CA THR A 164 35.62 33.60 25.83
C THR A 164 36.58 34.64 26.40
N GLU A 165 36.29 35.93 26.23
CA GLU A 165 37.09 37.03 26.83
C GLU A 165 37.02 37.01 28.37
N ALA A 166 35.85 36.80 28.94
CA ALA A 166 35.68 36.66 30.39
C ALA A 166 36.44 35.44 30.94
N ASN A 167 36.38 34.30 30.24
CA ASN A 167 37.12 33.10 30.63
C ASN A 167 38.64 33.30 30.50
N HIS A 168 39.09 33.97 29.44
CA HIS A 168 40.52 34.22 29.24
C HIS A 168 41.07 35.12 30.35
N SER A 169 40.38 36.21 30.68
CA SER A 169 40.77 37.11 31.77
C SER A 169 40.71 36.45 33.16
N ALA A 170 39.75 35.55 33.40
CA ALA A 170 39.68 34.76 34.64
C ALA A 170 40.86 33.78 34.75
N HIS A 171 41.28 33.17 33.64
CA HIS A 171 42.42 32.26 33.60
C HIS A 171 43.74 33.01 33.88
N THR A 172 43.96 34.17 33.26
CA THR A 172 45.14 35.01 33.53
C THR A 172 45.19 35.49 34.98
N LYS A 173 44.06 35.93 35.55
CA LYS A 173 43.99 36.31 36.97
C LYS A 173 44.31 35.14 37.89
N ARG A 174 43.77 33.95 37.62
CA ARG A 174 44.08 32.73 38.38
C ARG A 174 45.57 32.38 38.31
N ALA A 175 46.18 32.43 37.13
CA ALA A 175 47.62 32.19 36.93
C ALA A 175 48.49 33.18 37.73
N LEU A 176 48.16 34.47 37.69
CA LEU A 176 48.87 35.49 38.47
C LEU A 176 48.78 35.22 39.98
N THR A 177 47.59 34.86 40.48
CA THR A 177 47.41 34.55 41.90
C THR A 177 48.18 33.30 42.33
N THR A 178 48.27 32.26 41.48
CA THR A 178 49.06 31.06 41.78
C THR A 178 50.55 31.35 41.79
N ALA A 179 51.04 32.10 40.80
CA ALA A 179 52.44 32.54 40.74
C ALA A 179 52.84 33.40 41.96
N ARG A 180 51.93 34.27 42.44
CA ARG A 180 52.15 35.07 43.65
C ARG A 180 52.17 34.24 44.94
N LYS A 181 51.36 33.17 44.99
CA LYS A 181 51.33 32.23 46.12
C LYS A 181 52.58 31.36 46.17
N THR A 182 53.10 30.91 45.02
CA THR A 182 54.34 30.11 44.95
C THR A 182 55.59 30.93 45.27
N THR A 183 55.66 32.19 44.81
CA THR A 183 56.76 33.11 45.19
C THR A 183 56.75 33.40 46.69
N LYS A 184 55.58 33.66 47.29
CA LYS A 184 55.47 33.83 48.75
C LYS A 184 55.87 32.56 49.51
N ARG A 185 55.50 31.37 49.01
CA ARG A 185 55.90 30.08 49.59
C ARG A 185 57.41 29.83 49.47
N ARG A 186 58.05 30.26 48.38
CA ARG A 186 59.51 30.21 48.20
C ARG A 186 60.24 31.18 49.14
N GLN A 187 59.74 32.40 49.31
CA GLN A 187 60.29 33.38 50.26
C GLN A 187 60.20 32.86 51.71
N ASN A 188 59.06 32.31 52.11
CA ASN A 188 58.90 31.71 53.44
C ASN A 188 59.81 30.49 53.64
N LYS A 189 60.06 29.69 52.58
CA LYS A 189 60.99 28.56 52.66
C LYS A 189 62.44 29.02 52.78
N ALA A 190 62.83 30.09 52.09
CA ALA A 190 64.16 30.69 52.21
C ALA A 190 64.40 31.32 53.60
N ALA A 191 63.36 31.92 54.20
CA ALA A 191 63.43 32.49 55.54
C ALA A 191 63.59 31.41 56.65
N ASN A 192 63.13 30.17 56.41
CA ASN A 192 63.25 29.05 57.34
C ASN A 192 64.52 28.19 57.14
N CYS A 193 65.46 28.61 56.27
CA CYS A 193 66.70 27.86 55.98
C CYS A 193 67.98 28.66 56.29
N LEU A 194 67.88 29.73 57.07
CA LEU A 194 69.05 30.39 57.66
C LEU A 194 69.31 29.75 59.05
N PRO A 195 70.59 29.47 59.39
CA PRO A 195 70.99 28.63 60.53
C PRO A 195 70.61 29.21 61.89
#